data_AF-A0A662HR50-F1
#
_entry.id   AF-A0A662HR50-F1
#
_cell.length_a   1.000
_cell.length_b   1.000
_cell.length_c   1.000
_cell.angle_alpha   90.00
_cell.angle_beta   90.00
_cell.angle_gamma   90.00
#
_symmetry.space_group_name_H-M   'P 1'
#
loop_
_entity.id
_entity.type
_entity.pdbx_description
1 polymer ?
#
loop_
_entity_poly.entity_id
_entity_poly.type
_entity_poly.pdbx_seq_one_letter_code
_entity_poly.pdbx_strand_id
1 'polypeptide(L)'
;MEPENPLEKIARDFKDLYEEFDIALQENEFDKAVRTGIDIMESLLDAVDRYVLPYITSPRVREIAVNIIGHHEKALAYAKGTLEAAQEIPPLYSQTVKEKAANMLSTGISTLFGFILGALIVLSGTDPLL
;
A
#
# COMPACT_ATOMS: atom_id res chain seq x y z
N MET A 1 -28.37 -8.83 7.63
CA MET A 1 -26.91 -8.64 7.59
C MET A 1 -26.69 -7.18 7.28
N GLU A 2 -26.15 -6.41 8.23
CA GLU A 2 -25.71 -5.04 7.92
C GLU A 2 -24.58 -5.11 6.88
N PRO A 3 -24.51 -4.16 5.94
CA PRO A 3 -23.38 -4.06 5.03
C PRO A 3 -22.11 -3.82 5.85
N GLU A 4 -21.08 -4.64 5.62
CA GLU A 4 -19.79 -4.53 6.28
C GLU A 4 -19.21 -3.12 6.06
N ASN A 5 -18.80 -2.46 7.14
CA ASN A 5 -18.21 -1.13 7.06
C ASN A 5 -16.93 -1.21 6.19
N PRO A 6 -16.79 -0.39 5.13
CA PRO A 6 -15.59 -0.38 4.29
C PRO A 6 -14.28 -0.25 5.09
N LEU A 7 -14.31 0.45 6.23
CA LEU A 7 -13.19 0.56 7.16
C LEU A 7 -12.81 -0.78 7.81
N GLU A 8 -13.80 -1.55 8.25
CA GLU A 8 -13.57 -2.85 8.90
C GLU A 8 -13.02 -3.86 7.90
N LYS A 9 -13.53 -3.83 6.66
CA LYS A 9 -13.02 -4.68 5.58
C LYS A 9 -11.57 -4.33 5.23
N ILE A 10 -11.26 -3.06 5.01
CA ILE A 10 -9.88 -2.61 4.71
C ILE A 10 -8.94 -2.95 5.87
N ALA A 11 -9.35 -2.72 7.12
CA ALA A 11 -8.52 -2.99 8.29
C ALA A 11 -8.23 -4.50 8.45
N ARG A 12 -9.23 -5.35 8.20
CA ARG A 12 -9.08 -6.82 8.24
C ARG A 12 -8.16 -7.31 7.13
N ASP A 13 -8.47 -6.96 5.88
CA ASP A 13 -7.71 -7.39 4.70
C ASP A 13 -6.24 -6.91 4.79
N PHE A 14 -6.02 -5.71 5.34
CA PHE A 14 -4.69 -5.16 5.54
C PHE A 14 -3.90 -5.89 6.63
N LYS A 15 -4.55 -6.22 7.76
CA LYS A 15 -3.87 -6.85 8.90
C LYS A 15 -3.24 -8.18 8.51
N ASP A 16 -4.02 -9.06 7.87
CA ASP A 16 -3.58 -10.41 7.55
C ASP A 16 -2.43 -10.38 6.53
N LEU A 17 -2.53 -9.52 5.50
CA LEU A 17 -1.46 -9.37 4.51
C LEU A 17 -0.21 -8.72 5.10
N TYR A 18 -0.35 -7.73 5.99
CA TYR A 18 0.79 -7.08 6.63
C TYR A 18 1.53 -8.02 7.59
N GLU A 19 0.80 -8.88 8.32
CA GLU A 19 1.41 -9.93 9.14
C GLU A 19 2.22 -10.92 8.28
N GLU A 20 1.69 -11.38 7.14
CA GLU A 20 2.44 -12.24 6.23
C GLU A 20 3.70 -11.56 5.68
N PHE A 21 3.58 -10.29 5.31
CA PHE A 21 4.70 -9.50 4.82
C PHE A 21 5.80 -9.31 5.88
N ASP A 22 5.41 -9.01 7.12
CA ASP A 22 6.36 -8.84 8.23
C ASP A 22 7.08 -10.15 8.58
N ILE A 23 6.36 -11.28 8.59
CA ILE A 23 6.96 -12.61 8.77
C ILE A 23 8.00 -12.88 7.67
N ALA A 24 7.65 -12.63 6.40
CA ALA A 24 8.56 -12.83 5.29
C ALA A 24 9.83 -11.95 5.39
N LEU A 25 9.70 -10.72 5.89
CA LEU A 25 10.85 -9.85 6.18
C LEU A 25 11.73 -10.42 7.30
N GLN A 26 11.14 -10.86 8.41
CA GLN A 26 11.87 -11.39 9.57
C GLN A 26 12.62 -12.68 9.23
N GLU A 27 12.04 -13.53 8.37
CA GLU A 27 12.65 -14.78 7.92
C GLU A 27 13.66 -14.59 6.78
N ASN A 28 13.90 -13.34 6.33
CA ASN A 28 14.74 -12.99 5.17
C ASN A 28 14.27 -13.65 3.85
N GLU A 29 12.98 -13.99 3.75
CA GLU A 29 12.35 -14.51 2.54
C GLU A 29 12.03 -13.36 1.56
N PHE A 30 13.06 -12.62 1.11
CA PHE A 30 12.85 -11.35 0.41
C PHE A 30 12.09 -11.47 -0.92
N ASP A 31 12.13 -12.61 -1.60
CA ASP A 31 11.29 -12.82 -2.79
C ASP A 31 9.81 -12.80 -2.43
N LYS A 32 9.44 -13.54 -1.37
CA LYS A 32 8.10 -13.57 -0.82
C LYS A 32 7.70 -12.19 -0.29
N ALA A 33 8.56 -11.56 0.50
CA ALA A 33 8.30 -10.23 1.04
C ALA A 33 8.02 -9.20 -0.06
N VAL A 34 8.81 -9.19 -1.15
CA VAL A 34 8.57 -8.27 -2.28
C VAL A 34 7.24 -8.56 -2.97
N ARG A 35 6.88 -9.84 -3.19
CA ARG A 35 5.59 -10.20 -3.80
C ARG A 35 4.41 -9.79 -2.93
N THR A 36 4.41 -10.20 -1.66
CA THR A 36 3.35 -9.84 -0.71
C THR A 36 3.22 -8.33 -0.56
N GLY A 37 4.34 -7.60 -0.50
CA GLY A 37 4.34 -6.14 -0.43
C GLY A 37 3.78 -5.47 -1.69
N ILE A 38 4.04 -6.02 -2.88
CA ILE A 38 3.42 -5.57 -4.14
C ILE A 38 1.90 -5.75 -4.07
N ASP A 39 1.42 -6.92 -3.65
CA ASP A 39 -0.02 -7.22 -3.56
C ASP A 39 -0.74 -6.30 -2.56
N ILE A 40 -0.10 -5.98 -1.43
CA ILE A 40 -0.61 -5.01 -0.46
C ILE A 40 -0.69 -3.61 -1.08
N MET A 41 0.39 -3.14 -1.71
CA MET A 41 0.42 -1.82 -2.33
C MET A 41 -0.65 -1.65 -3.41
N GLU A 42 -0.85 -2.66 -4.24
CA GLU A 42 -1.93 -2.67 -5.25
C GLU A 42 -3.30 -2.57 -4.60
N SER A 43 -3.55 -3.36 -3.54
CA SER A 43 -4.81 -3.35 -2.81
C SER A 43 -5.09 -2.00 -2.15
N LEU A 44 -4.06 -1.36 -1.58
CA LEU A 44 -4.18 -0.03 -1.00
C LEU A 44 -4.44 1.05 -2.05
N LEU A 45 -3.78 0.98 -3.20
CA LEU A 45 -4.02 1.93 -4.30
C LEU A 45 -5.45 1.79 -4.85
N ASP A 46 -5.94 0.57 -5.05
CA ASP A 46 -7.34 0.32 -5.44
C ASP A 46 -8.32 0.84 -4.38
N ALA A 47 -8.01 0.69 -3.08
CA ALA A 47 -8.82 1.25 -2.01
C ALA A 47 -8.88 2.79 -2.04
N VAL A 48 -7.77 3.46 -2.37
CA VAL A 48 -7.75 4.91 -2.54
C VAL A 48 -8.69 5.36 -3.66
N ASP A 49 -8.62 4.71 -4.82
CA ASP A 49 -9.45 5.05 -5.98
C ASP A 49 -10.94 4.85 -5.70
N ARG A 50 -11.30 3.84 -4.91
CA ARG A 50 -12.70 3.50 -4.60
C ARG A 50 -13.28 4.30 -3.44
N TYR A 51 -12.50 4.51 -2.38
CA TYR A 51 -13.04 4.96 -1.10
C TYR A 51 -12.53 6.34 -0.67
N VAL A 52 -11.49 6.88 -1.30
CA VAL A 52 -10.90 8.17 -0.92
C VAL A 52 -11.11 9.21 -2.02
N LEU A 53 -10.56 9.00 -3.21
CA LEU A 53 -10.58 9.99 -4.29
C LEU A 53 -11.99 10.49 -4.71
N PRO A 54 -13.04 9.65 -4.75
CA PRO A 54 -14.38 10.09 -5.15
C PRO A 54 -14.98 11.14 -4.20
N TYR A 55 -14.54 11.16 -2.95
CA TYR A 55 -15.08 12.03 -1.90
C TYR A 55 -14.27 13.32 -1.73
N ILE A 56 -13.14 13.49 -2.42
CA ILE A 56 -12.36 14.73 -2.40
C ILE A 56 -12.93 15.71 -3.44
N THR A 57 -13.79 16.61 -2.97
CA THR A 57 -14.50 17.58 -3.83
C THR A 57 -13.68 18.83 -4.16
N SER A 58 -12.75 19.23 -3.28
CA SER A 58 -11.89 20.40 -3.50
C SER A 58 -10.82 20.08 -4.56
N PRO A 59 -10.76 20.82 -5.70
CA PRO A 59 -9.78 20.54 -6.75
C PRO A 59 -8.33 20.59 -6.28
N ARG A 60 -8.02 21.56 -5.39
CA ARG A 60 -6.67 21.71 -4.81
C ARG A 60 -6.29 20.54 -3.90
N VAL A 61 -7.22 20.06 -3.09
CA VAL A 61 -6.98 18.90 -2.22
C VAL A 61 -6.84 17.64 -3.07
N ARG A 62 -7.64 17.53 -4.14
CA ARG A 62 -7.58 16.41 -5.08
C ARG A 62 -6.23 16.34 -5.80
N GLU A 63 -5.70 17.48 -6.24
CA GLU A 63 -4.35 17.56 -6.82
C GLU A 63 -3.27 17.07 -5.86
N ILE A 64 -3.33 17.49 -4.59
CA ILE A 64 -2.39 17.01 -3.55
C ILE A 64 -2.52 15.50 -3.34
N ALA A 65 -3.74 14.99 -3.24
CA ALA A 65 -3.99 13.56 -3.07
C ALA A 65 -3.43 12.74 -4.25
N VAL A 66 -3.69 13.17 -5.49
CA VAL A 66 -3.14 12.53 -6.69
C VAL A 66 -1.61 12.54 -6.70
N ASN A 67 -0.97 13.62 -6.24
CA ASN A 67 0.49 13.67 -6.12
C ASN A 67 1.04 12.69 -5.09
N ILE A 68 0.35 12.53 -3.94
CA ILE A 68 0.70 11.53 -2.92
C ILE A 68 0.57 10.12 -3.51
N ILE A 69 -0.56 9.83 -4.15
CA ILE A 69 -0.83 8.53 -4.79
C ILE A 69 0.22 8.23 -5.86
N GLY A 70 0.54 9.20 -6.71
CA GLY A 70 1.56 9.05 -7.75
C GLY A 70 2.97 8.78 -7.21
N HIS A 71 3.29 9.18 -5.97
CA HIS A 71 4.53 8.77 -5.32
C HIS A 71 4.52 7.26 -5.00
N HIS A 72 3.39 6.75 -4.50
CA HIS A 72 3.19 5.34 -4.18
C HIS A 72 3.14 4.44 -5.42
N GLU A 73 2.52 4.90 -6.51
CA GLU A 73 2.54 4.19 -7.80
C GLU A 73 3.97 4.02 -8.35
N LYS A 74 4.81 5.05 -8.20
CA LYS A 74 6.24 4.97 -8.60
C LYS A 74 7.01 3.98 -7.73
N ALA A 75 6.72 3.94 -6.43
CA ALA A 75 7.30 2.95 -5.53
C ALA A 75 6.88 1.53 -5.93
N LEU A 76 5.60 1.31 -6.23
CA LEU A 76 5.11 0.02 -6.74
C LEU A 76 5.80 -0.38 -8.05
N ALA A 77 5.90 0.55 -9.01
CA ALA A 77 6.58 0.29 -10.28
C ALA A 77 8.06 -0.08 -10.09
N TYR A 78 8.76 0.62 -9.19
CA TYR A 78 10.14 0.29 -8.84
C TYR A 78 10.26 -1.11 -8.24
N ALA A 79 9.37 -1.49 -7.33
CA ALA A 79 9.39 -2.82 -6.70
C ALA A 79 9.15 -3.94 -7.73
N LYS A 80 8.19 -3.76 -8.64
CA LYS A 80 7.93 -4.69 -9.75
C LYS A 80 9.13 -4.85 -10.67
N GLY A 81 9.67 -3.73 -11.16
CA GLY A 81 10.86 -3.75 -12.02
C GLY A 81 12.09 -4.34 -11.32
N THR A 82 12.21 -4.13 -10.01
CA THR A 82 13.25 -4.75 -9.18
C THR A 82 13.08 -6.27 -9.13
N LEU A 83 11.86 -6.75 -8.89
CA LEU A 83 11.59 -8.19 -8.83
C LEU A 83 11.88 -8.87 -10.17
N GLU A 84 11.51 -8.25 -11.29
CA GLU A 84 11.82 -8.72 -12.63
C GLU A 84 13.34 -8.76 -12.88
N ALA A 85 14.03 -7.63 -12.65
CA ALA A 85 15.48 -7.56 -12.85
C ALA A 85 16.26 -8.52 -11.94
N ALA A 86 15.75 -8.81 -10.74
CA ALA A 86 16.38 -9.72 -9.80
C ALA A 86 16.41 -11.19 -10.28
N GLN A 87 15.62 -11.53 -11.30
CA GLN A 87 15.64 -12.86 -11.94
C GLN A 87 16.83 -13.04 -12.90
N GLU A 88 17.39 -11.93 -13.40
CA GLU A 88 18.43 -11.91 -14.44
C GLU A 88 19.85 -11.69 -13.88
N ILE A 89 19.98 -11.49 -12.56
CA ILE A 89 21.26 -11.22 -11.90
C ILE A 89 21.71 -12.38 -11.00
N PRO A 90 23.02 -12.52 -10.72
CA PRO A 90 23.52 -13.60 -9.87
C PRO A 90 22.85 -13.60 -8.48
N PRO A 91 22.55 -14.78 -7.89
CA PRO A 91 21.78 -14.89 -6.65
C PRO A 91 22.32 -14.03 -5.49
N LEU A 92 23.64 -13.95 -5.38
CA LEU A 92 24.34 -13.15 -4.36
C LEU A 92 23.95 -11.66 -4.40
N TYR A 93 23.76 -11.09 -5.59
CA TYR A 93 23.36 -9.69 -5.75
C TYR A 93 21.83 -9.52 -5.73
N SER A 94 21.10 -10.55 -6.15
CA SER A 94 19.62 -10.54 -6.15
C SER A 94 19.05 -10.30 -4.75
N GLN A 95 19.68 -10.84 -3.71
CA GLN A 95 19.17 -10.79 -2.35
C GLN A 95 19.19 -9.36 -1.79
N THR A 96 20.30 -8.64 -1.94
CA THR A 96 20.43 -7.24 -1.48
C THR A 96 19.45 -6.30 -2.19
N VAL A 97 19.21 -6.52 -3.49
CA VAL A 97 18.28 -5.68 -4.25
C VAL A 97 16.83 -5.96 -3.84
N LYS A 98 16.47 -7.24 -3.61
CA LYS A 98 15.15 -7.63 -3.08
C LYS A 98 14.91 -7.10 -1.67
N GLU A 99 15.90 -7.17 -0.78
CA GLU A 99 15.83 -6.59 0.56
C GLU A 99 15.53 -5.09 0.49
N LYS A 100 16.25 -4.35 -0.37
CA LYS A 100 16.01 -2.91 -0.55
C LYS A 100 14.61 -2.61 -1.06
N ALA A 101 14.10 -3.40 -2.00
CA ALA A 101 12.72 -3.27 -2.48
C ALA A 101 11.70 -3.59 -1.38
N ALA A 102 11.92 -4.64 -0.60
CA ALA A 102 11.04 -5.02 0.51
C ALA A 102 10.99 -3.93 1.59
N ASN A 103 12.12 -3.34 1.97
CA ASN A 103 12.16 -2.22 2.92
C ASN A 103 11.46 -0.96 2.39
N MET A 104 11.60 -0.68 1.09
CA MET A 104 10.88 0.42 0.44
C MET A 104 9.37 0.16 0.42
N LEU A 105 8.94 -1.06 0.12
CA LEU A 105 7.54 -1.47 0.18
C LEU A 105 6.98 -1.31 1.60
N SER A 106 7.68 -1.79 2.63
CA SER A 106 7.29 -1.61 4.03
C SER A 106 6.97 -0.15 4.37
N THR A 107 7.85 0.76 3.96
CA THR A 107 7.68 2.20 4.17
C THR A 107 6.49 2.75 3.37
N GLY A 108 6.39 2.39 2.08
CA GLY A 108 5.34 2.83 1.19
C GLY A 108 3.94 2.36 1.63
N ILE A 109 3.86 1.12 2.09
CA ILE A 109 2.64 0.49 2.61
C ILE A 109 2.16 1.24 3.85
N SER A 110 3.05 1.42 4.84
CA SER A 110 2.70 2.08 6.10
C SER A 110 2.21 3.52 5.89
N THR A 111 2.86 4.24 4.97
CA THR A 111 2.53 5.64 4.68
C THR A 111 1.24 5.78 3.86
N LEU A 112 1.01 4.91 2.86
CA LEU A 112 -0.23 4.90 2.08
C LEU A 112 -1.43 4.48 2.94
N PHE A 113 -1.25 3.49 3.81
CA PHE A 113 -2.28 3.09 4.77
C PHE A 113 -2.64 4.24 5.72
N GLY A 114 -1.63 4.93 6.27
CA GLY A 114 -1.85 6.12 7.11
C GLY A 114 -2.60 7.23 6.38
N PHE A 115 -2.29 7.45 5.08
CA PHE A 115 -3.04 8.39 4.24
C PHE A 115 -4.52 7.98 4.09
N ILE A 116 -4.79 6.71 3.78
CA ILE A 116 -6.15 6.17 3.64
C ILE A 116 -6.94 6.36 4.96
N LEU A 117 -6.36 5.95 6.09
CA LEU A 117 -7.01 6.10 7.40
C LEU A 117 -7.30 7.57 7.72
N GLY A 118 -6.32 8.45 7.53
CA GLY A 118 -6.50 9.88 7.76
C GLY A 118 -7.61 10.47 6.90
N ALA A 119 -7.65 10.11 5.62
CA ALA A 119 -8.70 10.55 4.71
C ALA A 119 -10.08 10.04 5.15
N LEU A 120 -10.21 8.75 5.48
CA LEU A 120 -11.48 8.16 5.89
C LEU A 120 -11.98 8.71 7.23
N ILE A 121 -11.10 9.01 8.19
CA ILE A 121 -11.47 9.68 9.45
C ILE A 121 -12.11 11.04 9.16
N VAL A 122 -11.48 11.84 8.28
CA VAL A 122 -12.02 13.15 7.89
C VAL A 122 -13.38 12.99 7.20
N LEU A 123 -13.53 12.00 6.31
CA LEU A 123 -14.80 11.73 5.64
C LEU A 123 -15.89 11.29 6.64
N SER A 124 -15.56 10.43 7.60
CA SER A 124 -16.49 9.97 8.64
C SER A 124 -16.92 11.07 9.61
N GLY A 125 -16.06 12.07 9.85
CA GLY A 125 -16.36 13.22 10.71
C GLY A 125 -17.10 14.37 10.01
N THR A 126 -17.45 14.23 8.73
CA THR A 126 -18.17 15.26 7.96
C THR A 126 -19.66 14.98 7.77
N ASP A 127 -20.20 13.98 8.47
CA ASP A 127 -21.64 13.73 8.53
C ASP A 127 -22.33 14.79 9.42
N PRO A 128 -23.27 15.62 8.91
CA PRO A 128 -23.99 16.61 9.73
C PRO A 128 -25.01 15.98 10.70
N LEU A 129 -25.15 14.66 10.71
CA LEU A 129 -26.16 13.91 11.46
C LEU A 129 -25.59 12.90 12.47
N LEU A 130 -24.30 13.01 12.80
CA LEU A 130 -23.72 12.46 14.05
C LEU A 130 -23.41 13.59 15.04
#